data_AF-A0A949BAU8-F1
#
_entry.id   AF-A0A949BAU8-F1
#
_cell.length_a   1.000
_cell.length_b   1.000
_cell.length_c   1.000
_cell.angle_alpha   90.00
_cell.angle_beta   90.00
_cell.angle_gamma   90.00
#
_symmetry.space_group_name_H-M   'P 1'
#
loop_
_entity.id
_entity.type
_entity.pdbx_description
1 polymer ?
#
loop_
_entity_poly.entity_id
_entity_poly.type
_entity_poly.pdbx_seq_one_letter_code
_entity_poly.pdbx_strand_id
1 'polypeptide(L)'
;MPYFYNKTNFRPKRPVRSFRDLEVYQRPMECSVIIAKELQPILAKQKFPFLENMINCSMSIPLFIAESHSLRFSDFNSAIATLEKAMLSCNKMIVYLEQSLGIYGEKMPLDLVEDLMRRYIEVRGKMFRLEKSWQKFKQAYPTRDPVPKAKY
;
A
#
# COMPACT_ATOMS: atom_id res chain seq x y z
N MET A 1 17.31 -9.66 35.27
CA MET A 1 16.07 -9.73 34.48
C MET A 1 16.28 -10.69 33.31
N PRO A 2 15.63 -11.86 33.28
CA PRO A 2 15.77 -12.79 32.17
C PRO A 2 14.91 -12.32 30.99
N TYR A 3 15.50 -12.26 29.80
CA TYR A 3 14.79 -11.95 28.56
C TYR A 3 14.03 -13.21 28.09
N PHE A 4 12.70 -13.16 28.13
CA PHE A 4 11.86 -14.21 27.55
C PHE A 4 11.89 -14.10 26.03
N TYR A 5 12.61 -15.03 25.38
CA TYR A 5 12.63 -15.16 23.93
C TYR A 5 11.34 -15.89 23.48
N ASN A 6 10.33 -15.13 23.07
CA ASN A 6 9.12 -15.69 22.48
C ASN A 6 9.48 -16.33 21.12
N LYS A 7 9.65 -17.65 21.10
CA LYS A 7 9.72 -18.45 19.86
C LYS A 7 8.40 -18.29 19.11
N THR A 8 8.40 -17.48 18.07
CA THR A 8 7.29 -17.48 17.12
C THR A 8 7.34 -18.80 16.34
N ASN A 9 6.26 -19.58 16.41
CA ASN A 9 6.15 -20.82 15.63
C ASN A 9 6.12 -20.46 14.14
N PHE A 10 7.25 -20.60 13.45
CA PHE A 10 7.34 -20.38 12.02
C PHE A 10 6.48 -21.43 11.31
N ARG A 11 5.32 -21.00 10.80
CA ARG A 11 4.54 -21.77 9.84
C ARG A 11 4.80 -21.18 8.46
N PRO A 12 5.17 -21.99 7.46
CA PRO A 12 5.36 -21.50 6.12
C PRO A 12 4.06 -20.83 5.65
N LYS A 13 4.16 -19.57 5.21
CA LYS A 13 3.01 -18.85 4.66
C LYS A 13 2.54 -19.57 3.40
N ARG A 14 1.23 -19.51 3.13
CA ARG A 14 0.65 -20.06 1.89
C ARG A 14 1.39 -19.47 0.68
N PRO A 15 1.66 -20.26 -0.37
CA PRO A 15 2.24 -19.74 -1.60
C PRO A 15 1.38 -18.60 -2.15
N VAL A 16 2.02 -17.49 -2.52
CA VAL A 16 1.36 -16.35 -3.14
C VAL A 16 0.99 -16.75 -4.57
N ARG A 17 -0.30 -16.83 -4.88
CA ARG A 17 -0.81 -17.16 -6.22
C ARG A 17 -1.29 -15.91 -6.96
N SER A 18 -1.80 -14.93 -6.22
CA SER A 18 -2.34 -13.69 -6.75
C SER A 18 -1.93 -12.49 -5.90
N PHE A 19 -2.04 -11.28 -6.46
CA PHE A 19 -1.91 -10.04 -5.69
C PHE A 19 -2.89 -9.99 -4.50
N ARG A 20 -4.04 -10.68 -4.62
CA ARG A 20 -5.04 -10.80 -3.55
C ARG A 20 -4.55 -11.51 -2.30
N ASP A 21 -3.49 -12.31 -2.40
CA ASP A 21 -2.88 -13.00 -1.26
C ASP A 21 -1.88 -12.10 -0.51
N LEU A 22 -1.53 -10.95 -1.10
CA LEU A 22 -0.59 -10.02 -0.49
C LEU A 22 -1.28 -9.20 0.58
N GLU A 23 -0.74 -9.21 1.79
CA GLU A 23 -1.21 -8.34 2.87
C GLU A 23 -1.14 -6.85 2.46
N VAL A 24 -0.13 -6.48 1.67
CA VAL A 24 -0.01 -5.12 1.13
C VAL A 24 -1.17 -4.72 0.25
N TYR A 25 -1.89 -5.67 -0.35
CA TYR A 25 -3.13 -5.41 -1.10
C TYR A 25 -4.37 -5.44 -0.20
N GLN A 26 -4.47 -6.46 0.66
CA GLN A 26 -5.66 -6.67 1.51
C GLN A 26 -5.91 -5.48 2.44
N ARG A 27 -4.86 -4.97 3.10
CA ARG A 27 -5.01 -3.91 4.11
C ARG A 27 -5.45 -2.56 3.51
N PRO A 28 -4.85 -2.03 2.42
CA PRO A 28 -5.35 -0.81 1.79
C PRO A 28 -6.76 -0.96 1.21
N MET A 29 -7.12 -2.15 0.72
CA MET A 29 -8.48 -2.43 0.26
C MET A 29 -9.49 -2.34 1.41
N GLU A 30 -9.15 -2.87 2.60
CA GLU A 30 -9.96 -2.68 3.80
C GLU A 30 -10.05 -1.20 4.18
N CYS A 31 -8.92 -0.48 4.22
CA CYS A 31 -8.89 0.94 4.54
C CYS A 31 -9.76 1.78 3.58
N SER A 32 -9.71 1.52 2.27
CA SER A 32 -10.51 2.27 1.28
C SER A 32 -12.01 2.05 1.47
N VAL A 33 -12.42 0.83 1.83
CA VAL A 33 -13.81 0.52 2.16
C VAL A 33 -14.24 1.22 3.45
N ILE A 34 -13.40 1.20 4.49
CA ILE A 34 -13.67 1.90 5.76
C ILE A 34 -13.82 3.40 5.52
N ILE A 35 -12.91 4.01 4.76
CA ILE A 35 -12.98 5.45 4.44
C ILE A 35 -14.29 5.78 3.71
N ALA A 36 -14.65 5.01 2.69
CA ALA A 36 -15.87 5.27 1.92
C ALA A 36 -17.16 5.06 2.73
N LYS A 37 -17.17 4.11 3.67
CA LYS A 37 -18.35 3.81 4.49
C LYS A 37 -18.49 4.72 5.70
N GLU A 38 -17.40 4.92 6.44
CA GLU A 38 -17.41 5.54 7.76
C GLU A 38 -17.04 7.03 7.69
N LEU A 39 -15.97 7.39 6.98
CA LEU A 39 -15.45 8.77 6.97
C LEU A 39 -16.11 9.65 5.91
N GLN A 40 -16.40 9.11 4.73
CA GLN A 40 -16.97 9.89 3.63
C GLN A 40 -18.28 10.60 4.01
N PRO A 41 -19.26 9.97 4.69
CA PRO A 41 -20.49 10.67 5.08
C PRO A 41 -20.25 11.83 6.06
N ILE A 42 -19.32 11.65 7.00
CA ILE A 42 -18.94 12.66 7.99
C ILE A 42 -18.31 13.86 7.29
N LEU A 43 -17.31 13.60 6.44
CA LEU A 43 -16.58 14.63 5.70
C LEU A 43 -17.47 15.34 4.67
N ALA A 44 -18.41 14.64 4.05
CA ALA A 44 -19.41 15.25 3.17
C ALA A 44 -20.29 16.23 3.94
N LYS A 45 -20.76 15.86 5.13
CA LYS A 45 -21.55 16.74 6.00
C LYS A 45 -20.76 17.98 6.42
N GLN A 46 -19.46 17.84 6.69
CA GLN A 46 -18.57 18.95 7.02
C GLN A 46 -18.08 19.74 5.79
N LYS A 47 -18.45 19.34 4.57
CA LYS A 47 -18.04 19.94 3.30
C LYS A 47 -16.51 20.01 3.15
N PHE A 48 -15.82 18.90 3.43
CA PHE A 48 -14.37 18.83 3.29
C PHE A 48 -13.92 19.16 1.86
N PRO A 49 -13.11 20.21 1.63
CA PRO A 49 -12.77 20.67 0.29
C PRO A 49 -12.06 19.61 -0.57
N PHE A 50 -11.36 18.68 0.05
CA PHE A 50 -10.57 17.65 -0.63
C PHE A 50 -11.21 16.26 -0.56
N LEU A 51 -12.51 16.18 -0.28
CA LEU A 51 -13.20 14.89 -0.12
C LEU A 51 -13.01 13.97 -1.32
N GLU A 52 -13.31 14.45 -2.53
CA GLU A 52 -13.16 13.65 -3.75
C GLU A 52 -11.73 13.16 -3.95
N ASN A 53 -10.74 14.05 -3.75
CA ASN A 53 -9.33 13.70 -3.86
C ASN A 53 -8.91 12.64 -2.84
N MET A 54 -9.40 12.72 -1.60
CA MET A 54 -9.14 11.74 -0.55
C MET A 54 -9.75 10.37 -0.90
N ILE A 55 -11.00 10.34 -1.38
CA ILE A 55 -11.65 9.09 -1.79
C ILE A 55 -10.91 8.45 -2.95
N ASN A 56 -10.63 9.22 -4.01
CA ASN A 56 -9.88 8.75 -5.18
C ASN A 56 -8.49 8.26 -4.79
N CYS A 57 -7.80 8.97 -3.89
CA CYS A 57 -6.50 8.55 -3.38
C CYS A 57 -6.60 7.19 -2.65
N SER A 58 -7.56 7.03 -1.73
CA SER A 58 -7.73 5.79 -0.97
C SER A 58 -8.02 4.57 -1.87
N MET A 59 -8.87 4.74 -2.89
CA MET A 59 -9.26 3.69 -3.83
C MET A 59 -8.16 3.36 -4.83
N SER A 60 -7.30 4.32 -5.16
CA SER A 60 -6.20 4.11 -6.11
C SER A 60 -5.07 3.23 -5.57
N ILE A 61 -4.85 3.19 -4.26
CA ILE A 61 -3.77 2.42 -3.63
C ILE A 61 -3.86 0.92 -3.98
N PRO A 62 -4.97 0.20 -3.73
CA PRO A 62 -5.07 -1.21 -4.10
C PRO A 62 -4.98 -1.44 -5.62
N LEU A 63 -5.39 -0.47 -6.44
CA LEU A 63 -5.25 -0.54 -7.91
C LEU A 63 -3.78 -0.51 -8.33
N PHE A 64 -3.00 0.44 -7.82
CA PHE A 64 -1.56 0.53 -8.10
C PHE A 64 -0.81 -0.74 -7.67
N ILE A 65 -1.22 -1.38 -6.58
CA ILE A 65 -0.59 -2.64 -6.13
C ILE A 65 -0.90 -3.78 -7.10
N ALA A 66 -2.14 -3.90 -7.56
CA ALA A 66 -2.52 -4.92 -8.52
C ALA A 66 -1.82 -4.72 -9.88
N GLU A 67 -1.73 -3.47 -10.33
CA GLU A 67 -1.02 -3.08 -11.55
C GLU A 67 0.48 -3.37 -11.44
N SER A 68 1.12 -2.89 -10.38
CA SER A 68 2.53 -3.13 -10.09
C SER A 68 2.86 -4.62 -10.02
N HIS A 69 2.02 -5.41 -9.33
CA HIS A 69 2.17 -6.85 -9.29
C HIS A 69 2.10 -7.48 -10.69
N SER A 70 1.21 -7.01 -11.56
CA SER A 70 1.07 -7.54 -12.92
C SER A 70 2.28 -7.22 -13.80
N LEU A 71 2.90 -6.05 -13.62
CA LEU A 71 4.05 -5.59 -14.40
C LEU A 71 5.39 -6.19 -13.95
N ARG A 72 5.49 -6.74 -12.73
CA ARG A 72 6.76 -7.09 -12.06
C ARG A 72 7.71 -8.01 -12.83
N PHE A 73 7.22 -8.74 -13.84
CA PHE A 73 8.03 -9.60 -14.70
C PHE A 73 8.21 -9.06 -16.13
N SER A 74 7.23 -8.32 -16.66
CA SER A 74 7.27 -7.80 -18.03
C SER A 74 7.97 -6.45 -18.13
N ASP A 75 7.70 -5.54 -17.19
CA ASP A 75 8.31 -4.23 -17.10
C ASP A 75 8.58 -3.91 -15.63
N PHE A 76 9.76 -4.35 -15.18
CA PHE A 76 10.15 -4.22 -13.79
C PHE A 76 10.27 -2.76 -13.34
N ASN A 77 10.72 -1.86 -14.22
CA ASN A 77 10.94 -0.46 -13.84
C ASN A 77 9.58 0.21 -13.60
N SER A 78 8.62 -0.02 -14.49
CA SER A 78 7.24 0.44 -14.30
C SER A 78 6.59 -0.22 -13.07
N ALA A 79 6.85 -1.50 -12.82
CA ALA A 79 6.35 -2.17 -11.62
C ALA A 79 6.82 -1.49 -10.31
N ILE A 80 8.11 -1.15 -10.22
CA ILE A 80 8.67 -0.43 -9.06
C ILE A 80 8.06 0.97 -8.97
N ALA A 81 8.05 1.74 -10.06
CA ALA A 81 7.49 3.09 -10.07
C ALA A 81 6.00 3.12 -9.65
N THR A 82 5.21 2.14 -10.10
CA THR A 82 3.79 2.01 -9.71
C THR A 82 3.64 1.61 -8.24
N LEU A 83 4.52 0.75 -7.69
CA LEU A 83 4.52 0.42 -6.27
C LEU A 83 4.90 1.64 -5.40
N GLU A 84 5.87 2.43 -5.84
CA GLU A 84 6.25 3.69 -5.19
C GLU A 84 5.12 4.71 -5.23
N LYS A 85 4.34 4.76 -6.31
CA LYS A 85 3.10 5.56 -6.39
C LYS A 85 2.06 5.13 -5.35
N ALA A 86 1.94 3.82 -5.08
CA ALA A 86 1.10 3.32 -3.99
C ALA A 86 1.61 3.79 -2.62
N MET A 87 2.92 3.70 -2.37
CA MET A 87 3.54 4.18 -1.12
C MET A 87 3.40 5.69 -0.92
N LEU A 88 3.57 6.48 -1.99
CA LEU A 88 3.31 7.92 -1.99
C LEU A 88 1.85 8.22 -1.64
N SER A 89 0.93 7.44 -2.18
CA SER A 89 -0.51 7.60 -1.92
C SER A 89 -0.87 7.24 -0.47
N CYS A 90 -0.21 6.27 0.16
CA CYS A 90 -0.33 6.04 1.62
C CYS A 90 0.04 7.30 2.41
N ASN A 91 1.14 7.98 2.06
CA ASN A 91 1.53 9.22 2.72
C ASN A 91 0.51 10.35 2.48
N LYS A 92 -0.03 10.48 1.26
CA LYS A 92 -1.10 11.44 0.97
C LYS A 92 -2.35 11.19 1.81
N MET A 93 -2.72 9.92 2.02
CA MET A 93 -3.84 9.56 2.87
C MET A 93 -3.63 9.98 4.33
N ILE A 94 -2.42 9.81 4.86
CA ILE A 94 -2.07 10.29 6.21
C ILE A 94 -2.28 11.81 6.29
N VAL A 95 -1.78 12.57 5.31
CA VAL A 95 -1.95 14.03 5.27
C VAL A 95 -3.43 14.43 5.19
N TYR A 96 -4.25 13.76 4.37
CA TYR A 96 -5.69 14.04 4.31
C TYR A 96 -6.38 13.78 5.64
N LEU A 97 -6.03 12.69 6.32
CA LEU A 97 -6.55 12.34 7.64
C LEU A 97 -6.16 13.41 8.68
N GLU A 98 -4.89 13.81 8.73
CA GLU A 98 -4.40 14.88 9.62
C GLU A 98 -5.07 16.22 9.35
N GLN A 99 -5.21 16.60 8.07
CA GLN A 99 -5.91 17.83 7.68
C GLN A 99 -7.38 17.80 8.12
N SER A 100 -8.07 16.69 7.88
CA SER A 100 -9.47 16.56 8.28
C SER A 100 -9.65 16.68 9.80
N LEU A 101 -8.74 16.08 10.57
CA LEU A 101 -8.73 16.18 12.02
C LEU A 101 -8.42 17.61 12.49
N GLY A 102 -7.41 18.26 11.91
CA GLY A 102 -7.02 19.62 12.26
C GLY A 102 -8.11 20.66 11.96
N ILE A 103 -8.89 20.47 10.89
CA ILE A 103 -9.96 21.40 10.49
C ILE A 103 -11.24 21.19 11.31
N TYR A 104 -11.62 19.94 11.57
CA TYR A 104 -12.92 19.61 12.13
C TYR A 104 -12.90 19.15 13.59
N GLY A 105 -11.73 18.86 14.15
CA GLY A 105 -11.51 18.52 15.55
C GLY A 105 -12.46 17.42 16.04
N GLU A 106 -13.21 17.73 17.10
CA GLU A 106 -14.16 16.82 17.77
C GLU A 106 -15.27 16.27 16.86
N LYS A 107 -15.49 16.86 15.67
CA LYS A 107 -16.46 16.34 14.70
C LYS A 107 -15.93 15.13 13.93
N MET A 108 -14.66 14.77 14.12
CA MET A 108 -14.03 13.59 13.54
C MET A 108 -13.89 12.47 14.57
N PRO A 109 -14.10 11.20 14.17
CA PRO A 109 -13.87 10.05 15.04
C PRO A 109 -12.37 9.83 15.22
N LEU A 110 -11.78 10.43 16.25
CA LEU A 110 -10.33 10.44 16.50
C LEU A 110 -9.70 9.04 16.45
N ASP A 111 -10.25 8.08 17.19
CA ASP A 111 -9.72 6.71 17.26
C ASP A 111 -9.67 6.03 15.88
N LEU A 112 -10.69 6.26 15.05
CA LEU A 112 -10.77 5.70 13.70
C LEU A 112 -9.72 6.35 12.79
N VAL A 113 -9.57 7.67 12.87
CA VAL A 113 -8.59 8.43 12.08
C VAL A 113 -7.17 7.99 12.41
N GLU A 114 -6.83 7.88 13.71
CA GLU A 114 -5.51 7.43 14.17
C GLU A 114 -5.23 5.97 13.77
N ASP A 115 -6.22 5.08 13.87
CA ASP A 115 -6.08 3.69 13.44
C ASP A 115 -5.81 3.60 11.92
N LEU A 116 -6.54 4.37 11.11
CA LEU A 116 -6.31 4.44 9.66
C LEU A 116 -4.92 4.98 9.32
N MET A 117 -4.46 6.04 10.00
CA MET A 117 -3.10 6.57 9.82
C MET A 117 -2.04 5.49 10.13
N ARG A 118 -2.19 4.77 11.25
CA ARG A 118 -1.30 3.68 11.64
C ARG A 118 -1.26 2.58 10.58
N ARG A 119 -2.42 2.15 10.08
CA ARG A 119 -2.52 1.13 9.01
C ARG A 119 -1.78 1.57 7.74
N TYR A 120 -1.91 2.84 7.32
CA TYR A 120 -1.19 3.35 6.15
C TYR A 120 0.33 3.39 6.35
N ILE A 121 0.81 3.78 7.54
CA ILE A 121 2.24 3.75 7.90
C ILE A 121 2.78 2.31 7.82
N GLU A 122 2.08 1.36 8.46
CA GLU A 122 2.49 -0.03 8.50
C GLU A 122 2.52 -0.67 7.11
N VAL A 123 1.46 -0.47 6.33
CA VAL A 123 1.38 -1.07 4.99
C VAL A 123 2.42 -0.46 4.07
N ARG A 124 2.68 0.85 4.13
CA ARG A 124 3.77 1.46 3.37
C ARG A 124 5.10 0.77 3.68
N GLY A 125 5.39 0.51 4.95
CA GLY A 125 6.60 -0.22 5.35
C GLY A 125 6.66 -1.64 4.76
N LYS A 126 5.52 -2.32 4.67
CA LYS A 126 5.41 -3.64 4.03
C LYS A 126 5.58 -3.58 2.51
N MET A 127 5.06 -2.54 1.84
CA MET A 127 5.27 -2.29 0.41
C MET A 127 6.76 -2.09 0.09
N PHE A 128 7.48 -1.30 0.89
CA PHE A 128 8.91 -1.12 0.74
C PHE A 128 9.69 -2.44 0.86
N ARG A 129 9.31 -3.30 1.83
CA ARG A 129 9.92 -4.63 1.96
C ARG A 129 9.62 -5.53 0.76
N LEU A 130 8.41 -5.43 0.19
CA LEU A 130 8.05 -6.14 -1.03
C LEU A 130 8.89 -5.68 -2.21
N GLU A 131 9.05 -4.37 -2.40
CA GLU A 131 9.93 -3.77 -3.41
C GLU A 131 11.36 -4.31 -3.29
N LYS A 132 11.93 -4.33 -2.08
CA LYS A 132 13.27 -4.90 -1.83
C LYS A 132 13.32 -6.39 -2.13
N SER A 133 12.26 -7.14 -1.84
CA SER A 133 12.18 -8.56 -2.20
C SER A 133 12.20 -8.76 -3.72
N TRP A 134 11.50 -7.92 -4.48
CA TRP A 134 11.48 -7.99 -5.94
C TRP A 134 12.82 -7.61 -6.55
N GLN A 135 13.49 -6.56 -6.03
CA GLN A 135 14.83 -6.17 -6.46
C GLN A 135 15.85 -7.29 -6.24
N LYS A 136 15.83 -7.94 -5.06
CA LYS A 136 16.69 -9.10 -4.78
C LYS A 136 16.42 -10.26 -5.72
N PHE A 137 15.14 -10.55 -6.00
CA PHE A 137 14.77 -11.62 -6.93
C PHE A 137 15.30 -11.34 -8.35
N LYS A 138 15.15 -10.11 -8.85
CA LYS A 138 15.66 -9.72 -10.17
C LYS A 138 17.19 -9.78 -10.25
N GLN A 139 17.90 -9.41 -9.18
CA GLN A 139 19.36 -9.53 -9.11
C GLN A 139 19.83 -11.00 -9.11
N ALA A 140 19.11 -11.89 -8.42
CA ALA A 140 19.43 -13.32 -8.38
C ALA A 140 19.13 -14.04 -9.70
N TYR A 141 18.15 -13.56 -10.46
CA TYR A 141 17.74 -14.13 -11.74
C TYR A 141 17.71 -13.05 -12.82
N PRO A 142 18.87 -12.55 -13.28
CA PRO A 142 18.91 -11.66 -14.43
C PRO A 142 18.35 -12.41 -15.64
N THR A 143 17.36 -11.84 -16.30
CA THR A 143 16.92 -12.31 -17.62
C THR A 143 18.15 -12.39 -18.51
N ARG A 144 18.47 -13.56 -19.07
CA ARG A 144 19.49 -13.69 -20.11
C ARG A 144 19.09 -12.74 -21.22
N ASP A 145 19.87 -11.69 -21.46
CA ASP A 145 19.64 -10.81 -22.60
C ASP A 145 19.59 -11.67 -23.87
N PRO A 146 18.64 -11.42 -24.79
CA PRO A 146 18.65 -12.11 -26.07
C PRO A 146 20.00 -11.87 -26.73
N VAL A 147 20.68 -12.96 -27.10
CA VAL A 147 21.96 -12.93 -27.83
C VAL A 147 21.82 -11.91 -28.98
N PRO A 148 22.74 -10.93 -29.11
CA PRO A 148 22.66 -9.96 -30.18
C PRO A 148 22.61 -10.72 -31.51
N LYS A 149 21.55 -10.49 -32.30
CA LYS A 149 21.42 -11.07 -33.64
C LYS A 149 22.69 -10.71 -34.42
N ALA A 150 23.47 -11.73 -34.78
CA ALA A 150 24.62 -11.56 -35.65
C ALA A 150 24.16 -10.80 -36.90
N LYS A 151 24.78 -9.65 -37.17
CA LYS A 151 24.62 -8.97 -38.45
C LYS A 151 25.30 -9.87 -39.49
N TYR A 152 24.50 -10.46 -40.37
CA TYR A 152 24.97 -11.08 -41.61
C TYR A 152 25.36 -10.01 -42.61
#